data_AF-A0A0P9DQ43-F1
#
_entry.id   AF-A0A0P9DQ43-F1
#
_cell.length_a   1.000
_cell.length_b   1.000
_cell.length_c   1.000
_cell.angle_alpha   90.00
_cell.angle_beta   90.00
_cell.angle_gamma   90.00
#
_symmetry.space_group_name_H-M   'P 1'
#
loop_
_entity.id
_entity.type
_entity.pdbx_description
1 polymer ?
#
loop_
_entity_poly.entity_id
_entity_poly.type
_entity_poly.pdbx_seq_one_letter_code
_entity_poly.pdbx_strand_id
1 'polypeptide(L)'
;MTILDTATTVARKGALAYVGALALTGDVARDTFTQLTERGTSAEQAARAELRRLTRMVRRDTAEAVAEGEEQLSETRSMLADGRDRVLDLLLLPTQRSLHELNSQVERLSIAIDDLRTKTRRQKAAILAEPIPGYEKMNVDTVLSRLPKLEEAHLLAVQSYEQAHQNRVTVLRAVERAIIELQAARGALAEPATRTSVEPMPGYEELRAEEAIEKLAGLNAAELQHVQVYEQEHQNRVTVLRAIDGRLAASAE
;
A
#
# COMPACT_ATOMS: atom_id res chain seq x y z
N MET A 1 18.84 -35.26 -44.11
CA MET A 1 18.99 -35.04 -42.66
C MET A 1 18.28 -33.76 -42.30
N THR A 2 17.20 -33.86 -41.53
CA THR A 2 16.19 -32.83 -41.31
C THR A 2 16.54 -31.92 -40.12
N ILE A 3 16.25 -30.62 -40.27
CA ILE A 3 16.57 -29.53 -39.32
C ILE A 3 15.99 -29.79 -37.91
N LEU A 4 14.92 -30.59 -37.81
CA LEU A 4 14.35 -31.06 -36.55
C LEU A 4 15.35 -31.88 -35.69
N ASP A 5 16.21 -32.70 -36.29
CA ASP A 5 17.19 -33.51 -35.55
C ASP A 5 18.30 -32.64 -34.93
N THR A 6 18.57 -31.49 -35.54
CA THR A 6 19.57 -30.55 -35.05
C THR A 6 19.00 -29.74 -33.87
N ALA A 7 17.72 -29.36 -33.95
CA ALA A 7 17.04 -28.66 -32.85
C ALA A 7 16.86 -29.56 -31.61
N THR A 8 16.49 -30.83 -31.80
CA THR A 8 16.35 -31.78 -30.69
C THR A 8 17.69 -32.10 -30.03
N THR A 9 18.78 -32.19 -30.80
CA THR A 9 20.12 -32.43 -30.25
C THR A 9 20.68 -31.23 -29.50
N VAL A 10 20.41 -30.00 -29.95
CA VAL A 10 20.83 -28.77 -29.24
C VAL A 10 20.03 -28.55 -27.96
N ALA A 11 18.71 -28.76 -28.00
CA ALA A 11 17.85 -28.70 -26.81
C ALA A 11 18.27 -29.75 -25.76
N ARG A 12 18.60 -30.97 -26.20
CA ARG A 12 19.09 -32.04 -25.32
C ARG A 12 20.43 -31.70 -24.68
N LYS A 13 21.36 -31.09 -25.43
CA LYS A 13 22.66 -30.64 -24.90
C LYS A 13 22.51 -29.45 -23.93
N GLY A 14 21.60 -28.51 -24.22
CA GLY A 14 21.28 -27.39 -23.33
C GLY A 14 20.67 -27.84 -22.01
N ALA A 15 19.74 -28.80 -22.04
CA ALA A 15 19.17 -29.39 -20.84
C ALA A 15 20.21 -30.17 -20.02
N LEU A 16 21.09 -30.93 -20.66
CA LEU A 16 22.21 -31.64 -19.99
C LEU A 16 23.22 -30.68 -19.33
N ALA A 17 23.49 -29.52 -19.95
CA ALA A 17 24.37 -28.50 -19.38
C ALA A 17 23.74 -27.77 -18.18
N TYR A 18 22.42 -27.49 -18.22
CA TYR A 18 21.71 -26.84 -17.11
C TYR A 18 21.56 -27.79 -15.91
N VAL A 19 21.34 -29.08 -16.15
CA VAL A 19 21.25 -30.12 -15.10
C VAL A 19 22.61 -30.42 -14.47
N GLY A 20 23.71 -30.36 -15.23
CA GLY A 20 25.07 -30.53 -14.68
C GLY A 20 25.48 -29.43 -13.68
N ALA A 21 24.84 -28.26 -13.71
CA ALA A 21 25.12 -27.16 -12.80
C ALA A 21 24.41 -27.26 -11.44
N LEU A 22 23.40 -28.13 -11.31
CA LEU A 22 22.64 -28.34 -10.07
C LEU A 22 22.77 -29.81 -9.65
N ALA A 23 23.85 -30.09 -8.90
CA ALA A 23 24.14 -31.38 -8.31
C ALA A 23 22.91 -32.03 -7.65
N LEU A 24 22.40 -33.10 -8.27
CA LEU A 24 21.41 -33.99 -7.70
C LEU A 24 22.05 -35.36 -7.51
N THR A 25 21.89 -35.95 -6.32
CA THR A 25 22.22 -37.35 -6.06
C THR A 25 21.44 -38.26 -7.01
N GLY A 26 22.06 -39.36 -7.44
CA GLY A 26 21.70 -40.09 -8.66
C GLY A 26 20.24 -40.54 -8.83
N ASP A 27 19.50 -40.73 -7.74
CA ASP A 27 18.10 -41.17 -7.80
C ASP A 27 17.11 -39.99 -7.90
N VAL A 28 17.36 -38.87 -7.21
CA VAL A 28 16.53 -37.66 -7.34
C VAL A 28 16.72 -37.02 -8.71
N ALA A 29 17.93 -37.12 -9.28
CA ALA A 29 18.22 -36.69 -10.64
C ALA A 29 17.39 -37.49 -11.67
N ARG A 30 17.20 -38.79 -11.46
CA ARG A 30 16.42 -39.65 -12.37
C ARG A 30 14.92 -39.40 -12.25
N ASP A 31 14.39 -39.25 -11.06
CA ASP A 31 12.96 -38.97 -10.86
C ASP A 31 12.58 -37.60 -11.42
N THR A 32 13.37 -36.57 -11.14
CA THR A 32 13.16 -35.23 -11.71
C THR A 32 13.31 -35.22 -13.22
N PHE A 33 14.29 -35.95 -13.76
CA PHE A 33 14.46 -36.07 -15.21
C PHE A 33 13.29 -36.82 -15.87
N THR A 34 12.78 -37.88 -15.25
CA THR A 34 11.63 -38.65 -15.76
C THR A 34 10.38 -37.79 -15.75
N GLN A 35 10.12 -37.09 -14.65
CA GLN A 35 8.99 -36.17 -14.53
C GLN A 35 9.07 -35.00 -15.53
N LEU A 36 10.26 -34.46 -15.78
CA LEU A 36 10.47 -33.43 -16.80
C LEU A 36 10.30 -33.99 -18.22
N THR A 37 10.72 -35.23 -18.47
CA THR A 37 10.54 -35.89 -19.77
C THR A 37 9.07 -36.18 -20.04
N GLU A 38 8.32 -36.66 -19.05
CA GLU A 38 6.87 -36.87 -19.14
C GLU A 38 6.11 -35.56 -19.37
N ARG A 39 6.50 -34.49 -18.67
CA ARG A 39 5.92 -33.15 -18.90
C ARG A 39 6.30 -32.59 -20.26
N GLY A 40 7.52 -32.81 -20.72
CA GLY A 40 8.01 -32.40 -22.05
C GLY A 40 7.27 -33.12 -23.19
N THR A 41 7.06 -34.43 -23.06
CA THR A 41 6.31 -35.22 -24.06
C THR A 41 4.83 -34.82 -24.10
N SER A 42 4.23 -34.53 -22.95
CA SER A 42 2.84 -34.03 -22.86
C SER A 42 2.70 -32.64 -23.48
N ALA A 43 3.65 -31.75 -23.19
CA ALA A 43 3.74 -30.41 -23.80
C ALA A 43 3.92 -30.49 -25.34
N GLU A 44 4.78 -31.39 -25.82
CA GLU A 44 5.00 -31.62 -27.25
C GLU A 44 3.74 -32.12 -27.97
N GLN A 45 2.99 -33.04 -27.35
CA GLN A 45 1.73 -33.54 -27.89
C GLN A 45 0.64 -32.45 -27.95
N ALA A 46 0.52 -31.65 -26.88
CA ALA A 46 -0.40 -30.51 -26.85
C ALA A 46 -0.05 -29.46 -27.90
N ALA A 47 1.24 -29.10 -28.03
CA ALA A 47 1.73 -28.17 -29.05
C ALA A 47 1.46 -28.70 -30.47
N ARG A 48 1.67 -29.99 -30.73
CA ARG A 48 1.35 -30.61 -32.02
C ARG A 48 -0.14 -30.60 -32.33
N ALA A 49 -1.00 -30.85 -31.34
CA ALA A 49 -2.44 -30.82 -31.52
C ALA A 49 -2.92 -29.42 -31.91
N GLU A 50 -2.37 -28.39 -31.27
CA GLU A 50 -2.73 -27.00 -31.55
C GLU A 50 -2.16 -26.51 -32.89
N LEU A 51 -0.91 -26.85 -33.24
CA LEU A 51 -0.33 -26.58 -34.56
C LEU A 51 -1.18 -27.19 -35.69
N ARG A 52 -1.73 -28.40 -35.49
CA ARG A 52 -2.63 -29.04 -36.47
C ARG A 52 -3.99 -28.33 -36.57
N ARG A 53 -4.45 -27.68 -35.50
CA ARG A 53 -5.67 -26.85 -35.53
C ARG A 53 -5.39 -25.54 -36.26
N LEU A 54 -4.32 -24.84 -35.89
CA LEU A 54 -3.87 -23.61 -36.55
C LEU A 54 -3.65 -23.82 -38.05
N THR A 55 -2.96 -24.90 -38.46
CA THR A 55 -2.73 -25.22 -39.88
C THR A 55 -4.04 -25.45 -40.65
N ARG A 56 -5.07 -25.99 -40.00
CA ARG A 56 -6.40 -26.19 -40.61
C ARG A 56 -7.18 -24.89 -40.74
N MET A 57 -7.12 -24.02 -39.73
CA MET A 57 -7.77 -22.70 -39.76
C MET A 57 -7.11 -21.81 -40.83
N VAL A 58 -5.78 -21.71 -40.81
CA VAL A 58 -5.01 -20.95 -41.82
C VAL A 58 -5.31 -21.44 -43.24
N ARG A 59 -5.41 -22.75 -43.49
CA ARG A 59 -5.76 -23.28 -44.82
C ARG A 59 -7.18 -22.99 -45.27
N ARG A 60 -8.12 -22.85 -44.33
CA ARG A 60 -9.52 -22.50 -44.61
C ARG A 60 -9.63 -21.01 -44.91
N ASP A 61 -8.98 -20.19 -44.09
CA ASP A 61 -9.09 -18.74 -44.15
C ASP A 61 -8.23 -18.15 -45.28
N THR A 62 -7.10 -18.77 -45.65
CA THR A 62 -6.32 -18.38 -46.85
C THR A 62 -7.07 -18.62 -48.17
N ALA A 63 -8.07 -19.50 -48.20
CA ALA A 63 -8.94 -19.68 -49.38
C ALA A 63 -10.03 -18.59 -49.47
N GLU A 64 -10.46 -18.03 -48.33
CA GLU A 64 -11.43 -16.92 -48.25
C GLU A 64 -10.74 -15.54 -48.35
N ALA A 65 -9.55 -15.37 -47.76
CA ALA A 65 -8.82 -14.10 -47.66
C ALA A 65 -8.07 -13.64 -48.93
N VAL A 66 -7.91 -14.50 -49.95
CA VAL A 66 -7.40 -14.05 -51.27
C VAL A 66 -8.42 -13.12 -51.97
N ALA A 67 -9.68 -13.09 -51.51
CA ALA A 67 -10.73 -12.27 -52.09
C ALA A 67 -10.91 -10.88 -51.44
N GLU A 68 -10.45 -10.64 -50.20
CA GLU A 68 -10.79 -9.42 -49.44
C GLU A 68 -9.64 -8.88 -48.58
N GLY A 69 -9.00 -7.79 -49.02
CA GLY A 69 -8.54 -6.67 -48.18
C GLY A 69 -7.38 -6.83 -47.17
N GLU A 70 -6.52 -5.80 -47.11
CA GLU A 70 -5.41 -5.62 -46.16
C GLU A 70 -5.82 -5.65 -44.66
N GLU A 71 -7.07 -5.36 -44.35
CA GLU A 71 -7.60 -5.37 -42.98
C GLU A 71 -7.71 -6.80 -42.42
N GLN A 72 -8.19 -7.74 -43.24
CA GLN A 72 -8.25 -9.16 -42.88
C GLN A 72 -6.85 -9.77 -42.69
N LEU A 73 -5.83 -9.23 -43.37
CA LEU A 73 -4.42 -9.60 -43.17
C LEU A 73 -3.87 -9.14 -41.81
N SER A 74 -4.36 -8.03 -41.27
CA SER A 74 -3.95 -7.55 -39.95
C SER A 74 -4.53 -8.43 -38.82
N GLU A 75 -5.78 -8.85 -38.99
CA GLU A 75 -6.47 -9.74 -38.06
C GLU A 75 -5.88 -11.15 -38.08
N THR A 76 -5.63 -11.72 -39.27
CA THR A 76 -4.94 -13.02 -39.37
C THR A 76 -3.52 -12.98 -38.80
N ARG A 77 -2.80 -11.86 -38.94
CA ARG A 77 -1.47 -11.69 -38.32
C ARG A 77 -1.54 -11.65 -36.80
N SER A 78 -2.53 -10.99 -36.20
CA SER A 78 -2.69 -10.96 -34.73
C SER A 78 -3.04 -12.35 -34.21
N MET A 79 -3.96 -13.06 -34.89
CA MET A 79 -4.33 -14.43 -34.56
C MET A 79 -3.14 -15.40 -34.64
N LEU A 80 -2.27 -15.24 -35.65
CA LEU A 80 -1.04 -16.01 -35.77
C LEU A 80 -0.03 -15.71 -34.66
N ALA A 81 0.09 -14.44 -34.25
CA ALA A 81 0.96 -14.04 -33.15
C ALA A 81 0.49 -14.63 -31.82
N ASP A 82 -0.83 -14.59 -31.55
CA ASP A 82 -1.42 -15.20 -30.36
C ASP A 82 -1.31 -16.74 -30.37
N GLY A 83 -1.49 -17.36 -31.54
CA GLY A 83 -1.31 -18.80 -31.71
C GLY A 83 0.14 -19.24 -31.48
N ARG A 84 1.11 -18.46 -31.98
CA ARG A 84 2.53 -18.66 -31.70
C ARG A 84 2.81 -18.56 -30.20
N ASP A 85 2.31 -17.51 -29.56
CA ASP A 85 2.58 -17.26 -28.14
C ASP A 85 2.00 -18.37 -27.25
N ARG A 86 0.83 -18.93 -27.58
CA ARG A 86 0.27 -20.11 -26.90
C ARG A 86 1.14 -21.36 -27.07
N VAL A 87 1.69 -21.59 -28.26
CA VAL A 87 2.59 -22.73 -28.50
C VAL A 87 3.89 -22.56 -27.71
N LEU A 88 4.43 -21.35 -27.65
CA LEU A 88 5.62 -21.05 -26.85
C LEU A 88 5.35 -21.25 -25.36
N ASP A 89 4.19 -20.81 -24.87
CA ASP A 89 3.78 -20.99 -23.47
C ASP A 89 3.61 -22.48 -23.09
N LEU A 90 2.97 -23.28 -23.97
CA LEU A 90 2.87 -24.73 -23.79
C LEU A 90 4.23 -25.43 -23.77
N LEU A 91 5.20 -24.90 -24.52
CA LEU A 91 6.59 -25.39 -24.51
C LEU A 91 7.42 -24.79 -23.37
N LEU A 92 6.80 -24.01 -22.48
CA LEU A 92 7.45 -23.31 -21.37
C LEU A 92 8.59 -22.38 -21.84
N LEU A 93 8.47 -21.86 -23.06
CA LEU A 93 9.42 -20.92 -23.63
C LEU A 93 8.94 -19.49 -23.39
N PRO A 94 9.78 -18.59 -22.86
CA PRO A 94 9.41 -17.21 -22.61
C PRO A 94 8.95 -16.50 -23.90
N THR A 95 7.79 -15.86 -23.84
CA THR A 95 7.27 -15.03 -24.95
C THR A 95 7.84 -13.61 -24.88
N GLN A 96 7.84 -12.91 -26.02
CA GLN A 96 8.30 -11.52 -26.06
C GLN A 96 7.47 -10.60 -25.14
N ARG A 97 6.16 -10.87 -25.01
CA ARG A 97 5.28 -10.16 -24.06
C ARG A 97 5.71 -10.39 -22.61
N SER A 98 6.02 -11.64 -22.24
CA SER A 98 6.50 -11.96 -20.88
C SER A 98 7.84 -11.30 -20.56
N LEU A 99 8.76 -11.21 -21.53
CA LEU A 99 10.04 -10.51 -21.36
C LEU A 99 9.84 -9.01 -21.16
N HIS A 100 8.93 -8.39 -21.93
CA HIS A 100 8.64 -6.97 -21.79
C HIS A 100 7.95 -6.65 -20.45
N GLU A 101 7.02 -7.51 -20.04
CA GLU A 101 6.36 -7.40 -18.74
C GLU A 101 7.37 -7.52 -17.60
N LEU A 102 8.26 -8.53 -17.65
CA LEU A 102 9.31 -8.71 -16.67
C LEU A 102 10.27 -7.51 -16.63
N ASN A 103 10.66 -6.97 -17.79
CA ASN A 103 11.49 -5.77 -17.86
C ASN A 103 10.81 -4.56 -17.18
N SER A 104 9.50 -4.39 -17.43
CA SER A 104 8.72 -3.33 -16.76
C SER A 104 8.62 -3.55 -15.25
N GLN A 105 8.52 -4.80 -14.79
CA GLN A 105 8.50 -5.14 -13.36
C GLN A 105 9.86 -4.85 -12.72
N VAL A 106 10.96 -5.20 -13.40
CA VAL A 106 12.33 -4.90 -12.94
C VAL A 106 12.55 -3.39 -12.82
N GLU A 107 12.09 -2.60 -13.80
CA GLU A 107 12.19 -1.14 -13.75
C GLU A 107 11.41 -0.57 -12.55
N ARG A 108 10.16 -1.02 -12.34
CA ARG A 108 9.37 -0.63 -11.17
C ARG A 108 10.05 -0.99 -9.85
N LEU A 109 10.61 -2.19 -9.75
CA LEU A 109 11.32 -2.64 -8.55
C LEU A 109 12.62 -1.83 -8.33
N SER A 110 13.35 -1.50 -9.39
CA SER A 110 14.55 -0.66 -9.29
C SER A 110 14.21 0.70 -8.69
N ILE A 111 13.15 1.35 -9.19
CA ILE A 111 12.69 2.64 -8.68
C ILE A 111 12.27 2.52 -7.21
N ALA A 112 11.52 1.47 -6.84
CA ALA A 112 11.09 1.25 -5.47
C ALA A 112 12.27 1.02 -4.51
N ILE A 113 13.30 0.28 -4.94
CA ILE A 113 14.54 0.06 -4.17
C ILE A 113 15.28 1.38 -3.97
N ASP A 114 15.40 2.21 -5.02
CA ASP A 114 16.08 3.50 -4.92
C ASP A 114 15.33 4.44 -3.97
N ASP A 115 14.00 4.50 -4.05
CA ASP A 115 13.19 5.27 -3.10
C ASP A 115 13.38 4.78 -1.66
N LEU A 116 13.32 3.47 -1.42
CA LEU A 116 13.60 2.89 -0.11
C LEU A 116 15.00 3.24 0.38
N ARG A 117 16.01 3.13 -0.48
CA ARG A 117 17.40 3.47 -0.15
C ARG A 117 17.54 4.95 0.23
N THR A 118 16.87 5.85 -0.48
CA THR A 118 16.87 7.28 -0.13
C THR A 118 16.15 7.56 1.18
N LYS A 119 15.00 6.91 1.43
CA LYS A 119 14.26 7.01 2.70
C LYS A 119 15.10 6.51 3.87
N THR A 120 15.71 5.33 3.76
CA THR A 120 16.61 4.79 4.78
C THR A 120 17.82 5.70 5.00
N ARG A 121 18.40 6.28 3.95
CA ARG A 121 19.52 7.22 4.09
C ARG A 121 19.11 8.50 4.83
N ARG A 122 17.95 9.07 4.51
CA ARG A 122 17.39 10.24 5.21
C ARG A 122 17.10 9.91 6.67
N GLN A 123 16.49 8.76 6.94
CA GLN A 123 16.21 8.31 8.29
C GLN A 123 17.51 8.11 9.09
N LYS A 124 18.52 7.47 8.49
CA LYS A 124 19.84 7.33 9.11
C LYS A 124 20.50 8.69 9.37
N ALA A 125 20.43 9.62 8.41
CA ALA A 125 20.94 10.97 8.59
C ALA A 125 20.20 11.74 9.70
N ALA A 126 18.88 11.56 9.82
CA ALA A 126 18.09 12.14 10.90
C ALA A 126 18.44 11.54 12.27
N ILE A 127 18.77 10.24 12.33
CA ILE A 127 19.29 9.63 13.55
C ILE A 127 20.65 10.22 13.91
N LEU A 128 21.57 10.36 12.94
CA LEU A 128 22.91 10.94 13.17
C LEU A 128 22.89 12.45 13.45
N ALA A 129 21.83 13.16 13.07
CA ALA A 129 21.72 14.59 13.32
C ALA A 129 21.50 14.83 14.82
N GLU A 130 22.35 15.69 15.40
CA GLU A 130 22.16 16.10 16.79
C GLU A 130 20.83 16.85 16.94
N PRO A 131 19.99 16.51 17.93
CA PRO A 131 18.68 17.13 18.11
C PRO A 131 18.78 18.59 18.58
N ILE A 132 19.90 18.93 19.24
CA ILE A 132 20.25 20.26 19.71
C ILE A 132 21.77 20.41 19.54
N PRO A 133 22.31 21.59 19.19
CA PRO A 133 23.75 21.76 19.04
C PRO A 133 24.54 21.35 20.29
N GLY A 134 25.48 20.41 20.12
CA GLY A 134 26.36 19.91 21.17
C GLY A 134 25.67 18.94 22.14
N TYR A 135 24.51 18.39 21.78
CA TYR A 135 23.69 17.53 22.66
C TYR A 135 24.45 16.30 23.18
N GLU A 136 25.28 15.67 22.34
CA GLU A 136 26.07 14.49 22.72
C GLU A 136 27.03 14.77 23.90
N LYS A 137 27.52 16.02 23.99
CA LYS A 137 28.49 16.45 25.01
C LYS A 137 27.82 16.95 26.29
N MET A 138 26.50 17.07 26.33
CA MET A 138 25.78 17.60 27.49
C MET A 138 25.57 16.53 28.56
N ASN A 139 25.77 16.93 29.82
CA ASN A 139 25.35 16.12 30.97
C ASN A 139 23.82 16.11 31.08
N VAL A 140 23.28 15.05 31.68
CA VAL A 140 21.85 14.83 31.94
C VAL A 140 21.23 16.04 32.62
N ASP A 141 21.85 16.62 33.64
CA ASP A 141 21.29 17.78 34.35
C ASP A 141 21.14 19.01 33.44
N THR A 142 22.09 19.20 32.53
CA THR A 142 22.06 20.29 31.54
C THR A 142 20.97 20.06 30.50
N VAL A 143 20.78 18.82 30.06
CA VAL A 143 19.69 18.43 29.16
C VAL A 143 18.35 18.70 29.83
N LEU A 144 18.13 18.17 31.05
CA LEU A 144 16.89 18.32 31.81
C LEU A 144 16.50 19.80 32.02
N SER A 145 17.48 20.67 32.24
CA SER A 145 17.24 22.12 32.41
C SER A 145 16.82 22.82 31.11
N ARG A 146 17.12 22.24 29.95
CA ARG A 146 16.79 22.81 28.63
C ARG A 146 15.48 22.26 28.06
N LEU A 147 15.12 21.02 28.35
CA LEU A 147 13.92 20.36 27.80
C LEU A 147 12.64 21.20 27.90
N PRO A 148 12.30 21.86 29.04
CA PRO A 148 11.05 22.62 29.15
C PRO A 148 10.98 23.86 28.25
N LYS A 149 12.12 24.30 27.69
CA LYS A 149 12.23 25.49 26.82
C LYS A 149 12.20 25.14 25.33
N LEU A 150 12.14 23.85 24.99
CA LEU A 150 12.16 23.37 23.62
C LEU A 150 10.76 23.25 23.06
N GLU A 151 10.65 23.43 21.75
CA GLU A 151 9.42 23.15 21.01
C GLU A 151 9.20 21.63 20.84
N GLU A 152 7.95 21.23 20.60
CA GLU A 152 7.54 19.83 20.41
C GLU A 152 8.39 19.09 19.37
N ALA A 153 8.69 19.73 18.23
CA ALA A 153 9.53 19.13 17.19
C ALA A 153 10.94 18.77 17.69
N HIS A 154 11.54 19.63 18.51
CA HIS A 154 12.85 19.39 19.11
C HIS A 154 12.77 18.34 20.22
N LEU A 155 11.69 18.28 21.00
CA LEU A 155 11.48 17.24 22.01
C LEU A 155 11.37 15.85 21.35
N LEU A 156 10.65 15.72 20.23
CA LEU A 156 10.57 14.48 19.46
C LEU A 156 11.92 14.09 18.82
N ALA A 157 12.69 15.08 18.35
CA ALA A 157 14.06 14.85 17.88
C ALA A 157 14.96 14.32 19.00
N VAL A 158 14.89 14.89 20.20
CA VAL A 158 15.63 14.40 21.38
C VAL A 158 15.18 12.98 21.75
N GLN A 159 13.88 12.69 21.75
CA GLN A 159 13.34 11.36 22.05
C GLN A 159 13.92 10.29 21.11
N SER A 160 13.83 10.53 19.80
CA SER A 160 14.32 9.61 18.78
C SER A 160 15.84 9.46 18.81
N TYR A 161 16.58 10.55 19.04
CA TYR A 161 18.02 10.52 19.21
C TYR A 161 18.42 9.70 20.46
N GLU A 162 17.79 9.93 21.62
CA GLU A 162 18.08 9.15 22.83
C GLU A 162 17.80 7.66 22.64
N GLN A 163 16.65 7.30 22.06
CA GLN A 163 16.29 5.90 21.81
C GLN A 163 17.30 5.18 20.89
N ALA A 164 17.89 5.90 19.94
CA ALA A 164 18.86 5.34 18.99
C ALA A 164 20.31 5.30 19.50
N HIS A 165 20.65 6.08 20.54
CA HIS A 165 22.03 6.21 21.04
C HIS A 165 22.19 5.65 22.45
N GLN A 166 22.16 6.52 23.47
CA GLN A 166 22.52 6.18 24.85
C GLN A 166 21.33 5.67 25.68
N ASN A 167 20.10 5.82 25.16
CA ASN A 167 18.85 5.39 25.78
C ASN A 167 18.74 5.79 27.26
N ARG A 168 19.04 7.06 27.56
CA ARG A 168 19.02 7.57 28.94
C ARG A 168 17.58 7.70 29.42
N VAL A 169 17.12 6.69 30.16
CA VAL A 169 15.72 6.59 30.65
C VAL A 169 15.25 7.85 31.39
N THR A 170 16.12 8.49 32.18
CA THR A 170 15.80 9.74 32.89
C THR A 170 15.46 10.88 31.93
N VAL A 171 16.19 10.99 30.82
CA VAL A 171 15.96 12.00 29.78
C VAL A 171 14.67 11.68 29.03
N LEU A 172 14.47 10.42 28.63
CA LEU A 172 13.26 10.00 27.91
C LEU A 172 11.98 10.28 28.69
N ARG A 173 11.97 9.98 30.01
CA ARG A 173 10.83 10.29 30.88
C ARG A 173 10.60 11.80 31.01
N ALA A 174 11.66 12.59 31.06
CA ALA A 174 11.55 14.04 31.13
C ALA A 174 11.04 14.65 29.80
N VAL A 175 11.46 14.10 28.66
CA VAL A 175 10.96 14.47 27.34
C VAL A 175 9.48 14.15 27.21
N GLU A 176 9.07 12.93 27.59
CA GLU A 176 7.66 12.51 27.58
C GLU A 176 6.80 13.44 28.44
N ARG A 177 7.26 13.77 29.65
CA ARG A 177 6.58 14.75 30.52
C ARG A 177 6.47 16.12 29.86
N ALA A 178 7.56 16.64 29.28
CA ALA A 178 7.56 17.94 28.63
C ALA A 178 6.61 17.99 27.42
N ILE A 179 6.51 16.90 26.64
CA ILE A 179 5.55 16.78 25.53
C ILE A 179 4.12 16.82 26.07
N ILE A 180 3.80 16.04 27.11
CA ILE A 180 2.47 16.04 27.74
C ILE A 180 2.13 17.43 28.29
N GLU A 181 3.06 18.09 28.97
CA GLU A 181 2.85 19.44 29.51
C GLU A 181 2.63 20.48 28.41
N LEU A 182 3.39 20.40 27.30
CA LEU A 182 3.24 21.31 26.16
C LEU A 182 1.96 21.03 25.39
N GLN A 183 1.55 19.77 25.25
CA GLN A 183 0.27 19.39 24.66
C GLN A 183 -0.91 19.76 25.56
N ALA A 184 -0.78 19.65 26.88
CA ALA A 184 -1.78 20.10 27.84
C ALA A 184 -1.89 21.63 27.84
N ALA A 185 -0.76 22.34 27.76
CA ALA A 185 -0.74 23.79 27.60
C ALA A 185 -1.34 24.20 26.26
N ARG A 186 -1.04 23.47 25.17
CA ARG A 186 -1.68 23.67 23.86
C ARG A 186 -3.14 23.26 23.85
N GLY A 187 -3.58 22.30 24.65
CA GLY A 187 -4.99 21.94 24.82
C GLY A 187 -5.75 22.90 25.75
N ALA A 188 -5.04 23.62 26.61
CA ALA A 188 -5.56 24.70 27.44
C ALA A 188 -5.57 26.06 26.71
N LEU A 189 -4.64 26.27 25.76
CA LEU A 189 -4.53 27.44 24.88
C LEU A 189 -5.19 27.24 23.52
N ALA A 190 -5.42 26.00 23.12
CA ALA A 190 -6.46 25.67 22.17
C ALA A 190 -7.74 25.94 22.94
N GLU A 191 -8.26 27.14 22.77
CA GLU A 191 -9.71 27.28 22.76
C GLU A 191 -10.23 26.07 21.96
N PRO A 192 -11.05 25.20 22.56
CA PRO A 192 -11.86 24.36 21.72
C PRO A 192 -12.64 25.37 20.87
N ALA A 193 -12.46 25.30 19.56
CA ALA A 193 -13.43 25.86 18.66
C ALA A 193 -14.79 25.37 19.19
N THR A 194 -15.56 26.31 19.78
CA THR A 194 -16.85 26.10 20.45
C THR A 194 -16.84 25.51 21.88
N ARG A 195 -16.12 26.11 22.84
CA ARG A 195 -16.70 26.24 24.20
C ARG A 195 -17.78 27.29 24.13
N THR A 196 -19.00 26.91 23.78
CA THR A 196 -20.12 27.85 23.76
C THR A 196 -20.55 28.13 25.19
N SER A 197 -19.86 29.07 25.85
CA SER A 197 -20.31 29.71 27.10
C SER A 197 -21.51 30.64 26.85
N VAL A 198 -21.92 30.81 25.59
CA VAL A 198 -23.11 31.55 25.21
C VAL A 198 -24.29 30.60 25.34
N GLU A 199 -25.23 30.93 26.23
CA GLU A 199 -26.47 30.20 26.35
C GLU A 199 -27.14 30.03 24.97
N PRO A 200 -27.64 28.83 24.62
CA PRO A 200 -28.23 28.60 23.30
C PRO A 200 -29.48 29.45 23.05
N MET A 201 -30.18 29.79 24.14
CA MET A 201 -31.30 30.70 24.18
C MET A 201 -31.38 31.34 25.58
N PRO A 202 -31.90 32.57 25.71
CA PRO A 202 -31.97 33.24 27.01
C PRO A 202 -32.71 32.40 28.06
N GLY A 203 -32.06 32.15 29.20
CA GLY A 203 -32.64 31.40 30.31
C GLY A 203 -32.72 29.89 30.07
N TYR A 204 -31.93 29.35 29.14
CA TYR A 204 -31.96 27.92 28.78
C TYR A 204 -31.67 26.99 29.96
N GLU A 205 -30.78 27.40 30.87
CA GLU A 205 -30.43 26.63 32.06
C GLU A 205 -31.57 26.50 33.06
N GLU A 206 -32.49 27.47 33.07
CA GLU A 206 -33.63 27.50 33.99
C GLU A 206 -34.83 26.69 33.45
N LEU A 207 -34.83 26.34 32.16
CA LEU A 207 -35.92 25.57 31.54
C LEU A 207 -35.92 24.11 32.01
N ARG A 208 -37.11 23.54 32.18
CA ARG A 208 -37.27 22.10 32.35
C ARG A 208 -37.03 21.35 31.05
N ALA A 209 -36.75 20.06 31.15
CA ALA A 209 -36.47 19.23 29.98
C ALA A 209 -37.63 19.24 28.96
N GLU A 210 -38.88 19.27 29.41
CA GLU A 210 -40.04 19.36 28.51
C GLU A 210 -40.12 20.70 27.76
N GLU A 211 -39.88 21.80 28.47
CA GLU A 211 -39.91 23.17 27.93
C GLU A 211 -38.75 23.40 26.95
N ALA A 212 -37.57 22.85 27.26
CA ALA A 212 -36.44 22.85 26.35
C ALA A 212 -36.78 22.13 25.04
N ILE A 213 -37.40 20.93 25.10
CA ILE A 213 -37.79 20.15 23.91
C ILE A 213 -38.81 20.89 23.02
N GLU A 214 -39.72 21.64 23.63
CA GLU A 214 -40.65 22.51 22.91
C GLU A 214 -39.92 23.63 22.17
N LYS A 215 -38.98 24.32 22.84
CA LYS A 215 -38.17 25.39 22.24
C LYS A 215 -37.25 24.90 21.13
N LEU A 216 -36.75 23.67 21.23
CA LEU A 216 -35.95 23.05 20.17
C LEU A 216 -36.71 22.94 18.82
N ALA A 217 -38.06 23.05 18.79
CA ALA A 217 -38.85 22.82 17.58
C ALA A 217 -38.75 23.96 16.57
N GLY A 218 -38.37 25.15 17.03
CA GLY A 218 -38.17 26.33 16.19
C GLY A 218 -36.72 26.56 15.75
N LEU A 219 -35.79 25.65 16.10
CA LEU A 219 -34.36 25.82 15.85
C LEU A 219 -33.92 25.15 14.55
N ASN A 220 -32.95 25.75 13.87
CA ASN A 220 -32.29 25.18 12.69
C ASN A 220 -31.19 24.17 13.08
N ALA A 221 -30.64 23.43 12.12
CA ALA A 221 -29.64 22.39 12.38
C ALA A 221 -28.36 22.92 13.08
N ALA A 222 -27.91 24.15 12.76
CA ALA A 222 -26.74 24.75 13.40
C ALA A 222 -27.05 25.17 14.85
N GLU A 223 -28.24 25.68 15.12
CA GLU A 223 -28.72 26.01 16.46
C GLU A 223 -28.95 24.74 17.31
N LEU A 224 -29.45 23.65 16.71
CA LEU A 224 -29.59 22.36 17.37
C LEU A 224 -28.22 21.78 17.76
N GLN A 225 -27.21 21.91 16.90
CA GLN A 225 -25.83 21.52 17.22
C GLN A 225 -25.26 22.37 18.36
N HIS A 226 -25.52 23.68 18.35
CA HIS A 226 -25.11 24.57 19.43
C HIS A 226 -25.73 24.13 20.77
N VAL A 227 -27.03 23.83 20.80
CA VAL A 227 -27.69 23.31 22.00
C VAL A 227 -27.16 21.94 22.41
N GLN A 228 -26.84 21.05 21.46
CA GLN A 228 -26.29 19.72 21.73
C GLN A 228 -24.96 19.81 22.49
N VAL A 229 -24.04 20.66 22.00
CA VAL A 229 -22.75 20.91 22.62
C VAL A 229 -22.93 21.52 24.01
N TYR A 230 -23.78 22.55 24.12
CA TYR A 230 -24.07 23.21 25.40
C TYR A 230 -24.63 22.22 26.44
N GLU A 231 -25.60 21.39 26.05
CA GLU A 231 -26.28 20.45 26.94
C GLU A 231 -25.33 19.35 27.43
N GLN A 232 -24.46 18.82 26.56
CA GLN A 232 -23.45 17.81 26.94
C GLN A 232 -22.46 18.35 27.98
N GLU A 233 -22.14 19.64 27.92
CA GLU A 233 -21.17 20.30 28.79
C GLU A 233 -21.76 20.78 30.12
N HIS A 234 -23.07 21.01 30.21
CA HIS A 234 -23.73 21.58 31.40
C HIS A 234 -24.58 20.56 32.16
N GLN A 235 -25.89 20.46 31.87
CA GLN A 235 -26.83 19.65 32.65
C GLN A 235 -26.96 18.20 32.15
N ASN A 236 -26.45 17.89 30.96
CA ASN A 236 -26.42 16.56 30.32
C ASN A 236 -27.76 15.81 30.43
N ARG A 237 -28.88 16.51 30.16
CA ARG A 237 -30.23 15.95 30.21
C ARG A 237 -30.42 15.03 29.01
N VAL A 238 -30.35 13.73 29.27
CA VAL A 238 -30.45 12.66 28.25
C VAL A 238 -31.74 12.76 27.42
N THR A 239 -32.84 13.22 28.00
CA THR A 239 -34.11 13.44 27.30
C THR A 239 -34.02 14.51 26.22
N VAL A 240 -33.27 15.59 26.49
CA VAL A 240 -33.04 16.71 25.57
C VAL A 240 -32.07 16.30 24.47
N LEU A 241 -30.96 15.66 24.81
CA LEU A 241 -29.97 15.17 23.82
C LEU A 241 -30.59 14.20 22.81
N ARG A 242 -31.40 13.26 23.29
CA ARG A 242 -32.12 12.31 22.41
C ARG A 242 -33.12 13.02 21.47
N ALA A 243 -33.76 14.08 21.95
CA ALA A 243 -34.68 14.87 21.12
C ALA A 243 -33.93 15.67 20.04
N ILE A 244 -32.72 16.15 20.35
CA ILE A 244 -31.84 16.83 19.39
C ILE A 244 -31.34 15.86 18.32
N ASP A 245 -30.83 14.69 18.73
CA ASP A 245 -30.32 13.67 17.80
C ASP A 245 -31.39 13.24 16.79
N GLY A 246 -32.63 13.01 17.26
CA GLY A 246 -33.74 12.67 16.39
C GLY A 246 -34.08 13.76 15.36
N ARG A 247 -33.91 15.03 15.71
CA ARG A 247 -34.18 16.17 14.80
C ARG A 247 -33.04 16.46 13.84
N LEU A 248 -31.80 16.29 14.28
CA LEU A 248 -30.63 16.37 13.41
C LEU A 248 -30.65 15.26 12.36
N ALA A 249 -31.05 14.04 12.74
CA ALA A 249 -31.26 12.94 11.81
C ALA A 249 -32.36 13.27 10.78
N ALA A 250 -33.51 13.81 11.24
CA ALA A 250 -34.62 14.18 10.37
C ALA A 250 -34.34 15.40 9.46
N SER A 251 -33.36 16.23 9.79
CA SER A 251 -32.95 17.39 8.97
C SER A 251 -31.87 17.04 7.94
N ALA A 252 -31.30 15.83 8.03
CA ALA A 252 -30.27 15.32 7.12
C ALA A 252 -30.83 14.41 6.01
N GLU A 253 -32.11 14.01 6.11
CA GLU A 253 -32.90 13.34 5.07
C GLU A 253 -33.60 14.34 4.15
#